data_AF-A0A3Q9QY48-F1
#
_entry.id   AF-A0A3Q9QY48-F1
#
_cell.length_a   1.000
_cell.length_b   1.000
_cell.length_c   1.000
_cell.angle_alpha   90.00
_cell.angle_beta   90.00
_cell.angle_gamma   90.00
#
_symmetry.space_group_name_H-M   'P 1'
#
loop_
_entity.id
_entity.type
_entity.pdbx_description
1 polymer ?
#
loop_
_entity_poly.entity_id
_entity_poly.type
_entity_poly.pdbx_seq_one_letter_code
_entity_poly.pdbx_strand_id
1 'polypeptide(L)'
;MQKAIISFVISALIGFGLGYLVFDVIMGDSGSGQQTAQADNSQKSEAKEESTDTKEAKTVSADDDNILNKKGCLGCHAVESLQLQGGAVGPDLSKAFVNVEGKHGKPIEEFLKQPTSAVMSGVISKNPLTDDERKQVLELLKEASEK
;
A
#
# COMPACT_ATOMS: atom_id res chain seq x y z
N MET A 1 -25.70 23.41 -29.67
CA MET A 1 -25.19 22.35 -28.77
C MET A 1 -24.58 21.18 -29.53
N GLN A 2 -25.33 20.45 -30.38
CA GLN A 2 -24.79 19.26 -31.11
C GLN A 2 -23.57 19.54 -32.00
N LYS A 3 -23.54 20.64 -32.76
CA LYS A 3 -22.40 20.96 -33.64
C LYS A 3 -21.09 21.21 -32.87
N ALA A 4 -21.17 21.80 -31.67
CA ALA A 4 -20.02 22.03 -30.81
C ALA A 4 -19.49 20.73 -30.19
N ILE A 5 -20.39 19.80 -29.83
CA ILE A 5 -20.02 18.47 -29.33
C ILE A 5 -19.35 17.66 -30.43
N ILE A 6 -19.85 17.69 -31.66
CA ILE A 6 -19.23 17.00 -32.80
C ILE A 6 -17.82 17.56 -33.08
N SER A 7 -17.65 18.89 -33.09
CA SER A 7 -16.32 19.50 -33.25
C SER A 7 -15.36 19.15 -32.10
N PHE A 8 -15.86 19.07 -30.88
CA PHE A 8 -15.04 18.67 -29.72
C PHE A 8 -14.58 17.22 -29.83
N VAL A 9 -15.47 16.29 -30.20
CA VAL A 9 -15.15 14.87 -30.36
C VAL A 9 -14.17 14.65 -31.51
N ILE A 10 -14.34 15.32 -32.64
CA ILE A 10 -13.41 15.24 -33.77
C ILE A 10 -12.02 15.75 -33.36
N SER A 11 -11.97 16.88 -32.66
CA SER A 11 -10.69 17.46 -32.20
C SER A 11 -10.02 16.58 -31.14
N ALA A 12 -10.79 15.95 -30.25
CA ALA A 12 -10.28 15.02 -29.26
C ALA A 12 -9.71 13.75 -29.93
N LEU A 13 -10.41 13.17 -30.91
CA LEU A 13 -9.93 11.98 -31.62
C LEU A 13 -8.68 12.26 -32.46
N ILE A 14 -8.61 13.42 -33.12
CA ILE A 14 -7.42 13.82 -33.88
C ILE A 14 -6.26 14.12 -32.95
N GLY A 15 -6.48 14.85 -31.84
CA GLY A 15 -5.45 15.18 -30.87
C GLY A 15 -4.91 13.96 -30.14
N PHE A 16 -5.78 13.06 -29.69
CA PHE A 16 -5.39 11.83 -29.00
C PHE A 16 -4.77 10.82 -29.98
N GLY A 17 -5.27 10.75 -31.23
CA GLY A 17 -4.72 9.86 -32.27
C GLY A 17 -3.35 10.30 -32.77
N LEU A 18 -3.15 11.59 -33.07
CA LEU A 18 -1.84 12.13 -33.43
C LEU A 18 -0.87 12.09 -32.24
N GLY A 19 -1.36 12.39 -31.03
CA GLY A 19 -0.57 12.29 -29.80
C GLY A 19 -0.08 10.86 -29.55
N TYR A 20 -0.94 9.86 -29.73
CA TYR A 20 -0.58 8.45 -29.60
C TYR A 20 0.46 8.03 -30.65
N LEU A 21 0.30 8.41 -31.92
CA LEU A 21 1.26 8.07 -32.98
C LEU A 21 2.65 8.65 -32.70
N VAL A 22 2.71 9.88 -32.19
CA VAL A 22 3.97 10.54 -31.80
C VAL A 22 4.57 9.88 -30.56
N PHE A 23 3.74 9.54 -29.57
CA PHE A 23 4.19 8.86 -28.36
C PHE A 23 4.73 7.44 -28.65
N ASP A 24 4.11 6.70 -29.57
CA ASP A 24 4.54 5.36 -29.98
C ASP A 24 5.85 5.43 -30.79
N VAL A 25 5.96 6.37 -31.74
CA VAL A 25 7.16 6.52 -32.61
C VAL A 25 8.36 7.15 -31.90
N ILE A 26 8.14 8.10 -30.97
CA ILE A 26 9.23 8.84 -30.29
C ILE A 26 9.53 8.27 -28.90
N MET A 27 8.53 7.72 -28.20
CA MET A 27 8.64 7.30 -26.79
C MET A 27 8.50 5.78 -26.58
N GLY A 28 8.21 5.00 -27.63
CA GLY A 28 7.86 3.56 -27.55
C GLY A 28 8.95 2.57 -27.09
N ASP A 29 10.18 3.02 -26.82
CA ASP A 29 11.25 2.16 -26.27
C ASP A 29 11.55 2.44 -24.78
N SER A 30 10.82 3.35 -24.13
CA SER A 30 11.03 3.65 -22.70
C SER A 30 9.84 3.20 -21.88
N GLY A 31 10.02 2.07 -21.20
CA GLY A 31 8.99 1.41 -20.41
C GLY A 31 8.41 2.23 -19.25
N SER A 32 7.10 2.04 -19.10
CA SER A 32 6.29 2.13 -17.88
C SER A 32 5.93 3.50 -17.28
N GLY A 33 4.62 3.71 -17.10
CA GLY A 33 4.10 4.64 -16.08
C GLY A 33 2.68 5.22 -16.24
N GLN A 34 1.64 4.37 -16.07
CA GLN A 34 0.27 4.64 -15.52
C GLN A 34 -0.66 5.68 -16.21
N GLN A 35 -2.00 5.57 -16.32
CA GLN A 35 -3.09 4.88 -15.60
C GLN A 35 -4.40 5.06 -16.42
N THR A 36 -5.44 4.21 -16.27
CA THR A 36 -6.87 4.58 -16.00
C THR A 36 -7.87 3.40 -16.13
N ALA A 37 -8.67 3.25 -15.06
CA ALA A 37 -10.04 2.72 -14.91
C ALA A 37 -10.39 1.23 -15.14
N GLN A 38 -11.03 0.72 -14.09
CA GLN A 38 -11.63 -0.59 -13.83
C GLN A 38 -13.03 -0.74 -14.48
N ALA A 39 -13.35 -1.92 -15.03
CA ALA A 39 -14.71 -2.43 -15.18
C ALA A 39 -14.73 -3.97 -15.23
N ASP A 40 -15.45 -4.55 -14.27
CA ASP A 40 -16.12 -5.87 -14.16
C ASP A 40 -16.08 -6.86 -15.35
N ASN A 41 -15.81 -8.16 -15.09
CA ASN A 41 -16.83 -9.23 -15.11
C ASN A 41 -16.27 -10.66 -14.82
N SER A 42 -16.95 -11.35 -13.90
CA SER A 42 -17.24 -12.81 -13.81
C SER A 42 -16.14 -13.89 -13.76
N GLN A 43 -16.05 -14.47 -12.54
CA GLN A 43 -16.09 -15.89 -12.19
C GLN A 43 -15.65 -16.96 -13.23
N LYS A 44 -14.59 -17.70 -12.88
CA LYS A 44 -14.61 -19.18 -12.74
C LYS A 44 -13.29 -19.68 -12.18
N SER A 45 -13.30 -20.39 -11.06
CA SER A 45 -12.31 -21.44 -10.71
C SER A 45 -12.77 -22.18 -9.47
N GLU A 46 -13.24 -23.41 -9.67
CA GLU A 46 -13.28 -24.45 -8.64
C GLU A 46 -11.89 -25.11 -8.53
N ALA A 47 -11.66 -25.66 -7.35
CA ALA A 47 -10.40 -26.06 -6.75
C ALA A 47 -9.62 -27.17 -7.48
N LYS A 48 -8.29 -27.18 -7.25
CA LYS A 48 -7.58 -28.39 -6.86
C LYS A 48 -6.30 -28.08 -6.07
N GLU A 49 -6.17 -28.80 -4.96
CA GLU A 49 -5.07 -28.88 -4.00
C GLU A 49 -3.71 -29.20 -4.66
N GLU A 50 -2.61 -28.71 -4.08
CA GLU A 50 -1.76 -29.46 -3.15
C GLU A 50 -0.32 -28.90 -3.13
N SER A 51 0.19 -28.75 -1.91
CA SER A 51 1.56 -28.63 -1.41
C SER A 51 2.71 -28.70 -2.41
N THR A 52 3.68 -27.77 -2.28
CA THR A 52 5.10 -28.13 -2.11
C THR A 52 5.87 -26.95 -1.52
N ASP A 53 6.50 -27.23 -0.38
CA ASP A 53 7.56 -26.46 0.27
C ASP A 53 8.73 -26.21 -0.69
N THR A 54 9.14 -24.96 -0.88
CA THR A 54 10.53 -24.64 -1.21
C THR A 54 10.88 -23.25 -0.69
N LYS A 55 11.85 -23.29 0.21
CA LYS A 55 12.59 -22.20 0.83
C LYS A 55 13.46 -21.44 -0.20
N GLU A 56 13.56 -20.13 0.02
CA GLU A 56 14.57 -19.18 -0.48
C GLU A 56 14.59 -18.76 -1.96
N ALA A 57 13.97 -17.58 -2.21
CA ALA A 57 14.60 -16.43 -2.88
C ALA A 57 13.68 -15.19 -2.72
N LYS A 58 13.76 -14.49 -1.58
CA LYS A 58 12.92 -13.29 -1.33
C LYS A 58 13.55 -12.05 -1.98
N THR A 59 13.42 -11.95 -3.30
CA THR A 59 13.45 -10.68 -4.04
C THR A 59 12.29 -10.70 -5.01
N VAL A 60 11.09 -10.44 -4.50
CA VAL A 60 9.92 -10.11 -5.30
C VAL A 60 9.33 -8.85 -4.69
N SER A 61 9.35 -7.80 -5.52
CA SER A 61 8.60 -6.54 -5.47
C SER A 61 7.74 -6.28 -4.23
N ALA A 62 8.10 -5.20 -3.52
CA ALA A 62 7.25 -4.38 -2.63
C ALA A 62 5.99 -5.05 -2.04
N ASP A 63 6.12 -5.52 -0.80
CA ASP A 63 5.34 -5.02 0.34
C ASP A 63 3.81 -5.03 0.33
N ASP A 64 3.15 -5.67 -0.64
CA ASP A 64 1.69 -5.74 -0.64
C ASP A 64 1.14 -6.72 0.40
N ASP A 65 1.93 -7.74 0.75
CA ASP A 65 1.48 -8.83 1.62
C ASP A 65 1.74 -8.63 3.12
N ASN A 66 2.40 -7.54 3.52
CA ASN A 66 2.70 -7.31 4.93
C ASN A 66 1.47 -6.75 5.70
N ILE A 67 1.42 -7.06 7.00
CA ILE A 67 0.29 -6.67 7.86
C ILE A 67 0.13 -5.15 7.99
N LEU A 68 1.23 -4.37 7.93
CA LEU A 68 1.16 -2.91 8.02
C LEU A 68 0.46 -2.30 6.80
N ASN A 69 0.68 -2.87 5.61
CA ASN A 69 -0.04 -2.45 4.41
C ASN A 69 -1.51 -2.87 4.46
N LYS A 70 -1.78 -4.13 4.82
CA LYS A 70 -3.14 -4.69 4.93
C LYS A 70 -4.03 -3.94 5.92
N LYS A 71 -3.45 -3.43 7.02
CA LYS A 71 -4.17 -2.61 8.02
C LYS A 71 -4.12 -1.11 7.73
N GLY A 72 -3.49 -0.69 6.63
CA GLY A 72 -3.44 0.71 6.18
C GLY A 72 -2.47 1.59 6.97
N CYS A 73 -1.59 1.02 7.78
CA CYS A 73 -0.59 1.77 8.56
C CYS A 73 0.34 2.55 7.64
N LEU A 74 0.75 1.93 6.52
CA LEU A 74 1.67 2.54 5.55
C LEU A 74 1.06 3.76 4.83
N GLY A 75 -0.26 3.94 4.87
CA GLY A 75 -0.91 5.13 4.30
C GLY A 75 -0.52 6.43 5.01
N CYS A 76 -0.09 6.35 6.27
CA CYS A 76 0.35 7.52 7.06
C CYS A 76 1.81 7.44 7.51
N HIS A 77 2.38 6.25 7.58
CA HIS A 77 3.70 6.00 8.15
C HIS A 77 4.62 5.28 7.16
N ALA A 78 5.92 5.53 7.22
CA ALA A 78 6.93 4.70 6.58
C ALA A 78 7.58 3.72 7.59
N VAL A 79 8.30 2.73 7.07
CA VAL A 79 9.23 1.89 7.84
C VAL A 79 10.55 1.80 7.07
N GLU A 80 11.33 2.87 7.13
CA GLU A 80 12.55 3.03 6.35
C GLU A 80 13.58 1.91 6.58
N SER A 81 13.71 1.39 7.80
CA SER A 81 14.67 0.32 8.11
C SER A 81 14.37 -1.00 7.40
N LEU A 82 13.10 -1.22 7.03
CA LEU A 82 12.63 -2.36 6.24
C LEU A 82 12.37 -2.00 4.77
N GLN A 83 12.76 -0.80 4.33
CA GLN A 83 12.47 -0.28 2.99
C GLN A 83 10.96 -0.24 2.65
N LEU A 84 10.08 -0.23 3.65
CA LEU A 84 8.64 -0.11 3.44
C LEU A 84 8.29 1.36 3.22
N GLN A 85 7.97 1.70 1.97
CA GLN A 85 7.53 3.05 1.62
C GLN A 85 6.12 3.30 2.18
N GLY A 86 5.89 4.55 2.60
CA GLY A 86 4.60 4.96 3.12
C GLY A 86 4.50 6.47 3.30
N GLY A 87 3.49 6.90 4.05
CA GLY A 87 3.23 8.31 4.31
C GLY A 87 4.19 8.93 5.34
N ALA A 88 4.18 10.27 5.39
CA ALA A 88 4.90 11.07 6.38
C ALA A 88 3.95 11.88 7.29
N VAL A 89 2.67 11.50 7.34
CA VAL A 89 1.66 12.12 8.22
C VAL A 89 1.92 11.73 9.67
N GLY A 90 2.28 10.46 9.88
CA GLY A 90 2.76 9.94 11.14
C GLY A 90 4.29 9.76 11.14
N PRO A 91 4.91 9.63 12.33
CA PRO A 91 6.34 9.38 12.44
C PRO A 91 6.71 8.01 11.87
N ASP A 92 7.92 7.88 11.34
CA ASP A 92 8.46 6.59 10.90
C ASP A 92 8.39 5.52 12.00
N LEU A 93 7.99 4.30 11.63
CA LEU A 93 7.75 3.20 12.57
C LEU A 93 8.98 2.31 12.81
N SER A 94 10.11 2.56 12.15
CA SER A 94 11.31 1.73 12.25
C SER A 94 11.74 1.53 13.71
N LYS A 95 11.59 2.56 14.55
CA LYS A 95 11.93 2.49 15.99
C LYS A 95 10.70 2.50 16.91
N ALA A 96 9.50 2.21 16.39
CA ALA A 96 8.27 2.28 17.18
C ALA A 96 8.27 1.29 18.36
N PHE A 97 8.81 0.08 18.16
CA PHE A 97 8.85 -0.97 19.18
C PHE A 97 9.55 -0.50 20.47
N VAL A 98 10.64 0.25 20.34
CA VAL A 98 11.44 0.74 21.49
C VAL A 98 11.01 2.13 21.97
N ASN A 99 10.46 2.98 21.09
CA ASN A 99 10.17 4.37 21.42
C ASN A 99 8.77 4.60 22.01
N VAL A 100 7.81 3.72 21.75
CA VAL A 100 6.42 3.94 22.17
C VAL A 100 6.30 3.99 23.69
N GLU A 101 6.98 3.10 24.41
CA GLU A 101 6.92 3.08 25.88
C GLU A 101 7.41 4.38 26.50
N GLY A 102 8.57 4.88 26.05
CA GLY A 102 9.11 6.15 26.54
C GLY A 102 8.22 7.37 26.22
N LYS A 103 7.46 7.33 25.11
CA LYS A 103 6.59 8.44 24.69
C LYS A 103 5.18 8.37 25.25
N HIS A 104 4.66 7.17 25.51
CA HIS A 104 3.26 6.93 25.85
C HIS A 104 3.05 6.31 27.23
N GLY A 105 4.12 5.96 27.94
CA GLY A 105 4.08 5.41 29.30
C GLY A 105 3.48 4.00 29.39
N LYS A 106 3.41 3.27 28.27
CA LYS A 106 2.88 1.91 28.18
C LYS A 106 3.60 1.10 27.11
N PRO A 107 3.73 -0.22 27.27
CA PRO A 107 4.37 -1.06 26.26
C PRO A 107 3.61 -0.99 24.93
N ILE A 108 4.34 -1.17 23.82
CA ILE A 108 3.78 -1.11 22.46
C ILE A 108 2.58 -2.03 22.27
N GLU A 109 2.58 -3.22 22.88
CA GLU A 109 1.44 -4.14 22.80
C GLU A 109 0.16 -3.53 23.41
N GLU A 110 0.29 -2.89 24.56
CA GLU A 110 -0.84 -2.24 25.23
C GLU A 110 -1.26 -0.99 24.46
N PHE A 111 -0.31 -0.24 23.89
CA PHE A 111 -0.61 0.90 23.03
C PHE A 111 -1.46 0.49 21.82
N LEU A 112 -1.16 -0.65 21.17
CA LEU A 112 -1.95 -1.13 20.04
C LEU A 112 -3.37 -1.59 20.42
N LYS A 113 -3.62 -1.92 21.70
CA LYS A 113 -4.97 -2.21 22.21
C LYS A 113 -5.70 -0.92 22.59
N GLN A 114 -4.99 -0.01 23.23
CA GLN A 114 -5.54 1.23 23.76
C GLN A 114 -4.56 2.39 23.55
N PRO A 115 -4.56 3.01 22.36
CA PRO A 115 -3.64 4.08 22.02
C PRO A 115 -3.95 5.32 22.87
N THR A 116 -2.91 6.06 23.25
CA THR A 116 -3.06 7.30 24.03
C THR A 116 -3.08 8.57 23.18
N SER A 117 -2.63 8.50 21.92
CA SER A 117 -2.67 9.63 21.00
C SER A 117 -4.05 9.77 20.35
N ALA A 118 -4.59 10.99 20.29
CA ALA A 118 -5.90 11.26 19.68
C ALA A 118 -6.06 10.68 18.26
N VAL A 119 -5.02 10.77 17.43
CA VAL A 119 -5.05 10.24 16.06
C VAL A 119 -5.08 8.71 16.04
N MET A 120 -4.16 8.03 16.73
CA MET A 120 -4.15 6.56 16.74
C MET A 120 -5.34 5.96 17.46
N SER A 121 -5.89 6.60 18.49
CA SER A 121 -7.14 6.16 19.09
C SER A 121 -8.26 6.15 18.05
N GLY A 122 -8.38 7.20 17.23
CA GLY A 122 -9.36 7.26 16.15
C GLY A 122 -9.13 6.22 15.05
N VAL A 123 -7.88 5.97 14.65
CA VAL A 123 -7.55 5.01 13.58
C VAL A 123 -7.79 3.57 14.04
N ILE A 124 -7.25 3.18 15.19
CA ILE A 124 -7.33 1.79 15.68
C ILE A 124 -8.75 1.46 16.16
N SER A 125 -9.50 2.41 16.74
CA SER A 125 -10.90 2.13 17.13
C SER A 125 -11.84 1.90 15.95
N LYS A 126 -11.56 2.46 14.77
CA LYS A 126 -12.37 2.23 13.56
C LYS A 126 -12.13 0.85 12.94
N ASN A 127 -10.91 0.34 13.05
CA ASN A 127 -10.53 -0.98 12.55
C ASN A 127 -9.62 -1.69 13.56
N PRO A 128 -10.19 -2.25 14.65
CA PRO A 128 -9.41 -2.88 15.71
C PRO A 128 -8.57 -4.05 15.18
N LEU A 129 -7.39 -4.25 15.77
CA LEU A 129 -6.54 -5.40 15.49
C LEU A 129 -7.02 -6.61 16.27
N THR A 130 -7.13 -7.77 15.61
CA THR A 130 -7.26 -9.05 16.32
C THR A 130 -5.98 -9.38 17.07
N ASP A 131 -6.03 -10.38 17.93
CA ASP A 131 -4.85 -10.80 18.70
C ASP A 131 -3.71 -11.29 17.80
N ASP A 132 -4.03 -12.00 16.73
CA ASP A 132 -3.03 -12.52 15.80
C ASP A 132 -2.50 -11.44 14.85
N GLU A 133 -3.35 -10.51 14.39
CA GLU A 133 -2.88 -9.35 13.62
C GLU A 133 -1.93 -8.49 14.46
N ARG A 134 -2.27 -8.26 15.74
CA ARG A 134 -1.43 -7.45 16.63
C ARG A 134 -0.08 -8.11 16.89
N LYS A 135 -0.02 -9.44 17.04
CA LYS A 135 1.25 -10.17 17.14
C LYS A 135 2.10 -9.98 15.89
N GLN A 136 1.52 -10.12 14.70
CA GLN A 136 2.24 -9.90 13.43
C GLN A 136 2.77 -8.47 13.32
N VAL A 137 1.97 -7.47 13.71
CA VAL A 137 2.41 -6.07 13.76
C VAL A 137 3.59 -5.92 14.73
N LEU A 138 3.50 -6.48 15.93
CA LEU A 138 4.56 -6.41 16.93
C LEU A 138 5.86 -7.06 16.47
N GLU A 139 5.78 -8.23 15.84
CA GLU A 139 6.93 -8.94 15.30
C GLU A 139 7.65 -8.12 14.23
N LEU A 140 6.88 -7.55 13.29
CA LEU A 140 7.43 -6.72 12.22
C LEU A 140 8.03 -5.42 12.77
N LEU A 141 7.37 -4.75 13.73
CA LEU A 141 7.93 -3.56 14.39
C LEU A 141 9.19 -3.87 15.19
N LYS A 142 9.28 -5.07 15.79
CA LYS A 142 10.48 -5.53 16.48
C LYS A 142 11.62 -5.74 15.49
N GLU A 143 11.39 -6.49 14.41
CA GLU A 143 12.37 -6.70 13.33
C GLU A 143 12.87 -5.35 12.79
N ALA A 144 11.96 -4.40 12.53
CA ALA A 144 12.29 -3.07 12.05
C ALA A 144 13.21 -2.30 13.01
N SER A 145 13.04 -2.50 14.31
CA SER A 145 13.84 -1.80 15.34
C SER A 145 15.26 -2.31 15.49
N GLU A 146 15.50 -3.54 15.05
CA GLU A 146 16.79 -4.23 15.13
C GLU A 146 17.66 -4.01 13.87
N LYS A 147 17.09 -3.45 12.81
CA LYS A 147 17.82 -2.96 11.62
C LYS A 147 18.19 -1.48 11.75
#